data_AF-A0A9D4T2W0-F1
#
_entry.id   AF-A0A9D4T2W0-F1
#
_cell.length_a   1.000
_cell.length_b   1.000
_cell.length_c   1.000
_cell.angle_alpha   90.00
_cell.angle_beta   90.00
_cell.angle_gamma   90.00
#
_symmetry.space_group_name_H-M   'P 1'
#
loop_
_entity.id
_entity.type
_entity.pdbx_description
1 polymer ?
#
loop_
_entity_poly.entity_id
_entity_poly.type
_entity_poly.pdbx_seq_one_letter_code
_entity_poly.pdbx_strand_id
1 'polypeptide(L)'
;MANSDQLRKKRGAIRAGVTRALTLLTDLLQQPDPDASQISGHMDYLKDKETALSQLDDVILATTDEENLDKEVGTAQEYNEKILYAVSRAKFWLQEHQRVRYAKARII
;
A
#
# COMPACT_ATOMS: atom_id res chain seq x y z
N MET A 1 5.51 8.47 27.58
CA MET A 1 5.51 7.18 26.87
C MET A 1 4.24 7.11 26.03
N ALA A 2 4.34 6.87 24.72
CA ALA A 2 3.16 6.64 23.90
C ALA A 2 2.45 5.38 24.39
N ASN A 3 1.13 5.44 24.58
CA ASN A 3 0.37 4.28 25.04
C ASN A 3 0.36 3.22 23.91
N SER A 4 1.03 2.09 24.14
CA SER A 4 1.23 1.03 23.14
C SER A 4 -0.11 0.54 22.53
N ASP A 5 -1.18 0.54 23.33
CA ASP A 5 -2.53 0.18 22.86
C ASP A 5 -3.11 1.23 21.90
N GLN A 6 -2.84 2.51 22.12
CA GLN A 6 -3.26 3.58 21.21
C GLN A 6 -2.52 3.48 19.88
N LEU A 7 -1.23 3.12 19.90
CA LEU A 7 -0.45 2.88 18.69
C LEU A 7 -0.98 1.70 17.89
N ARG A 8 -1.26 0.56 18.55
CA ARG A 8 -1.85 -0.62 17.90
C ARG A 8 -3.25 -0.32 17.33
N LYS A 9 -4.08 0.46 18.02
CA LYS A 9 -5.39 0.93 17.49
C LYS A 9 -5.22 1.82 16.26
N LYS A 10 -4.29 2.79 16.30
CA LYS A 10 -4.00 3.66 15.15
C LYS A 10 -3.51 2.84 13.95
N ARG A 11 -2.59 1.89 14.19
CA ARG A 11 -2.12 0.95 13.18
C ARG A 11 -3.28 0.15 12.58
N GLY A 12 -4.17 -0.38 13.41
CA GLY A 12 -5.36 -1.12 12.96
C GLY A 12 -6.26 -0.30 12.04
N ALA A 13 -6.51 0.98 12.37
CA ALA A 13 -7.29 1.87 11.53
C ALA A 13 -6.63 2.15 10.17
N ILE A 14 -5.30 2.35 10.17
CA ILE A 14 -4.53 2.55 8.93
C ILE A 14 -4.56 1.28 8.08
N ARG A 15 -4.29 0.10 8.68
CA ARG A 15 -4.34 -1.20 8.00
C ARG A 15 -5.71 -1.43 7.34
N ALA A 16 -6.80 -1.12 8.04
CA ALA A 16 -8.15 -1.21 7.45
C ALA A 16 -8.33 -0.28 6.23
N GLY A 17 -7.80 0.95 6.29
CA GLY A 17 -7.81 1.87 5.16
C GLY A 17 -6.95 1.39 3.99
N VAL A 18 -5.77 0.83 4.28
CA VAL A 18 -4.89 0.21 3.28
C VAL A 18 -5.56 -0.96 2.60
N THR A 19 -6.17 -1.89 3.35
CA THR A 19 -6.86 -3.05 2.78
C THR A 19 -7.95 -2.62 1.80
N ARG A 20 -8.76 -1.62 2.13
CA ARG A 20 -9.76 -1.09 1.20
C ARG A 20 -9.13 -0.51 -0.06
N ALA A 21 -8.06 0.28 0.08
CA ALA A 21 -7.35 0.86 -1.06
C ALA A 21 -6.71 -0.22 -1.95
N LEU A 22 -6.16 -1.29 -1.36
CA LEU A 22 -5.61 -2.44 -2.09
C LEU A 22 -6.70 -3.17 -2.89
N THR A 23 -7.87 -3.41 -2.29
CA THR A 23 -9.02 -4.01 -2.99
C THR A 23 -9.45 -3.14 -4.16
N LEU A 24 -9.69 -1.84 -3.92
CA LEU A 24 -10.11 -0.91 -4.97
C LEU A 24 -9.08 -0.81 -6.11
N LEU A 25 -7.79 -0.74 -5.79
CA LEU A 25 -6.74 -0.72 -6.79
C LEU A 25 -6.69 -2.02 -7.60
N THR A 26 -6.90 -3.17 -6.94
CA THR A 26 -6.95 -4.47 -7.62
C THR A 26 -8.13 -4.55 -8.58
N ASP A 27 -9.32 -4.12 -8.12
CA ASP A 27 -10.54 -4.11 -8.94
C ASP A 27 -10.39 -3.16 -10.12
N LEU A 28 -9.84 -1.96 -9.90
CA LEU A 28 -9.53 -1.00 -10.97
C LEU A 28 -8.62 -1.60 -12.03
N LEU A 29 -7.54 -2.27 -11.63
CA LEU A 29 -6.58 -2.88 -12.57
C LEU A 29 -7.18 -4.06 -13.38
N GLN A 30 -8.33 -4.61 -12.97
CA GLN A 30 -9.03 -5.65 -13.71
C GLN A 30 -10.04 -5.09 -14.73
N GLN A 31 -10.32 -3.80 -14.70
CA GLN A 31 -11.25 -3.18 -15.63
C GLN A 31 -10.68 -3.15 -17.06
N PRO A 32 -11.52 -3.19 -18.11
CA PRO A 32 -11.06 -3.12 -19.50
C PRO A 32 -10.36 -1.82 -19.87
N ASP A 33 -10.78 -0.69 -19.29
CA ASP A 33 -10.15 0.63 -19.44
C ASP A 33 -10.07 1.34 -18.08
N PRO A 34 -9.14 0.94 -17.21
CA PRO A 34 -8.93 1.55 -15.90
C PRO A 34 -8.55 3.03 -16.02
N ASP A 35 -9.12 3.87 -15.15
CA ASP A 35 -8.72 5.28 -15.07
C ASP A 35 -7.31 5.42 -14.45
N ALA A 36 -6.35 5.83 -15.27
CA ALA A 36 -4.97 6.06 -14.87
C ALA A 36 -4.83 7.08 -13.72
N SER A 37 -5.69 8.11 -13.66
CA SER A 37 -5.69 9.10 -12.59
C SER A 37 -6.13 8.48 -11.27
N GLN A 38 -7.15 7.62 -11.30
CA GLN A 38 -7.60 6.89 -10.11
C GLN A 38 -6.54 5.91 -9.61
N ILE A 39 -5.89 5.19 -10.53
CA ILE A 39 -4.77 4.29 -10.19
C ILE A 39 -3.64 5.07 -9.52
N SER A 40 -3.23 6.20 -10.08
CA SER A 40 -2.18 7.04 -9.48
C SER A 40 -2.58 7.54 -8.09
N GLY A 41 -3.83 8.02 -7.92
CA GLY A 41 -4.33 8.48 -6.63
C GLY A 41 -4.33 7.38 -5.56
N HIS A 42 -4.76 6.16 -5.91
CA HIS A 42 -4.70 5.02 -4.99
C HIS A 42 -3.26 4.61 -4.67
N MET A 43 -2.35 4.66 -5.64
CA MET A 43 -0.93 4.37 -5.40
C MET A 43 -0.30 5.37 -4.42
N ASP A 44 -0.56 6.66 -4.60
CA ASP A 44 0.04 7.69 -3.74
C ASP A 44 -0.52 7.59 -2.31
N TYR A 45 -1.83 7.35 -2.18
CA TYR A 45 -2.43 7.03 -0.89
C TYR A 45 -1.76 5.82 -0.22
N LEU A 46 -1.50 4.74 -0.98
CA LEU A 46 -0.86 3.53 -0.45
C LEU A 46 0.58 3.77 0.01
N LYS A 47 1.39 4.55 -0.74
CA LYS A 47 2.76 4.92 -0.32
C LYS A 47 2.77 5.78 0.94
N ASP A 48 1.84 6.73 1.05
CA ASP A 48 1.71 7.56 2.25
C ASP A 48 1.40 6.70 3.48
N LYS A 49 0.53 5.70 3.30
CA LYS A 49 0.16 4.77 4.38
C LYS A 49 1.23 3.74 4.68
N GLU A 50 2.01 3.29 3.69
CA GLU A 50 3.21 2.46 3.89
C GLU A 50 4.19 3.17 4.82
N THR A 51 4.51 4.43 4.54
CA THR A 51 5.41 5.24 5.37
C THR A 51 4.87 5.38 6.80
N ALA A 52 3.58 5.68 6.94
CA ALA A 52 2.94 5.80 8.25
C ALA A 52 2.88 4.48 9.02
N LEU A 53 2.70 3.35 8.33
CA LEU A 53 2.72 2.01 8.95
C LEU A 53 4.13 1.64 9.40
N SER A 54 5.15 1.84 8.55
CA SER A 54 6.55 1.57 8.91
C SER A 54 6.94 2.30 10.18
N GLN A 55 6.64 3.61 10.27
CA GLN A 55 6.95 4.40 11.48
C GLN A 55 6.22 3.90 12.72
N LEU A 56 4.97 3.42 12.58
CA LEU A 56 4.22 2.88 13.71
C LEU A 56 4.72 1.49 14.11
N ASP A 57 5.04 0.65 13.13
CA ASP A 57 5.56 -0.69 13.35
C ASP A 57 6.92 -0.62 14.05
N ASP A 58 7.83 0.28 13.66
CA ASP A 58 9.11 0.49 14.36
C ASP A 58 8.92 0.80 15.87
N VAL A 59 7.97 1.68 16.20
CA VAL A 59 7.69 2.03 17.60
C VAL A 59 7.00 0.89 18.35
N ILE A 60 6.09 0.17 17.71
CA ILE A 60 5.41 -0.99 18.31
C ILE A 60 6.42 -2.10 18.57
N LEU A 61 7.28 -2.42 17.61
CA LEU A 61 8.32 -3.43 17.75
C LEU A 61 9.30 -3.11 18.88
N ALA A 62 9.74 -1.84 18.98
CA ALA A 62 10.61 -1.39 20.07
C ALA A 62 9.98 -1.46 21.47
N THR A 63 8.65 -1.59 21.55
CA THR A 63 7.90 -1.66 22.82
C THR A 63 7.16 -2.98 23.03
N THR A 64 7.35 -3.94 22.13
CA THR A 64 6.75 -5.27 22.21
C THR A 64 7.66 -6.19 23.01
N ASP A 65 7.06 -7.01 23.86
CA ASP A 65 7.72 -8.04 24.65
C ASP A 65 8.22 -9.20 23.76
N GLU A 66 9.27 -9.88 24.19
CA GLU A 66 9.92 -10.95 23.41
C GLU A 66 8.94 -12.05 22.99
N GLU A 67 7.96 -12.39 23.83
CA GLU A 67 6.95 -13.43 23.55
C GLU A 67 6.05 -13.08 22.35
N ASN A 68 5.85 -11.79 22.05
CA ASN A 68 4.98 -11.32 20.98
C ASN A 68 5.74 -10.73 19.78
N LEU A 69 7.07 -10.58 19.88
CA LEU A 69 7.88 -9.87 18.89
C LEU A 69 7.81 -10.51 17.51
N ASP A 70 8.00 -11.83 17.41
CA ASP A 70 7.96 -12.55 16.12
C ASP A 70 6.63 -12.37 15.39
N LYS A 71 5.52 -12.40 16.14
CA LYS A 71 4.20 -12.16 15.61
C LYS A 71 4.06 -10.73 15.09
N GLU A 72 4.52 -9.74 15.86
CA GLU A 72 4.44 -8.34 15.45
C GLU A 72 5.28 -8.07 14.19
N VAL A 73 6.50 -8.61 14.12
CA VAL A 73 7.39 -8.55 12.94
C VAL A 73 6.70 -9.16 11.72
N GLY A 74 6.15 -10.37 11.86
CA GLY A 74 5.46 -11.05 10.76
C GLY A 74 4.28 -10.25 10.21
N THR A 75 3.47 -9.65 11.09
CA THR A 75 2.33 -8.83 10.61
C THR A 75 2.74 -7.52 9.94
N ALA A 76 3.86 -6.92 10.38
CA ALA A 76 4.41 -5.71 9.77
C ALA A 76 4.92 -6.01 8.35
N GLN A 77 5.70 -7.09 8.21
CA GLN A 77 6.22 -7.55 6.92
C GLN A 77 5.09 -7.87 5.94
N GLU A 78 4.06 -8.61 6.37
CA GLU A 78 2.92 -8.97 5.51
C GLU A 78 2.24 -7.74 4.90
N TYR A 79 2.03 -6.68 5.68
CA TYR A 79 1.38 -5.47 5.16
C TYR A 79 2.28 -4.68 4.21
N ASN A 80 3.59 -4.60 4.51
CA ASN A 80 4.54 -3.94 3.62
C ASN A 80 4.63 -4.68 2.27
N GLU A 81 4.72 -6.00 2.28
CA GLU A 81 4.76 -6.80 1.06
C GLU A 81 3.50 -6.63 0.20
N LYS A 82 2.32 -6.61 0.83
CA LYS A 82 1.04 -6.38 0.14
C LYS A 82 1.01 -5.00 -0.55
N ILE A 83 1.48 -3.96 0.13
CA ILE A 83 1.52 -2.60 -0.43
C ILE A 83 2.53 -2.55 -1.59
N LEU A 84 3.75 -3.03 -1.38
CA LEU A 84 4.82 -3.05 -2.38
C LEU A 84 4.40 -3.78 -3.65
N TYR A 85 3.78 -4.95 -3.51
CA TYR A 85 3.27 -5.73 -4.63
C TYR A 85 2.22 -4.94 -5.43
N ALA A 86 1.21 -4.39 -4.75
CA ALA A 86 0.13 -3.67 -5.41
C ALA A 86 0.63 -2.39 -6.11
N VAL A 87 1.49 -1.62 -5.45
CA VAL A 87 2.09 -0.40 -6.03
C VAL A 87 2.96 -0.75 -7.23
N SER A 88 3.73 -1.84 -7.18
CA SER A 88 4.56 -2.28 -8.31
C SER A 88 3.73 -2.71 -9.52
N ARG A 89 2.65 -3.47 -9.27
CA ARG A 89 1.72 -3.88 -10.33
C ARG A 89 1.02 -2.69 -10.99
N ALA A 90 0.59 -1.72 -10.19
CA ALA A 90 -0.04 -0.51 -10.67
C ALA A 90 0.95 0.39 -11.46
N LYS A 91 2.20 0.52 -11.00
CA LYS A 91 3.28 1.20 -11.74
C LYS A 91 3.49 0.57 -13.12
N PHE A 92 3.60 -0.77 -13.16
CA PHE A 92 3.79 -1.49 -14.41
C PHE A 92 2.66 -1.22 -15.39
N TRP A 93 1.41 -1.29 -14.92
CA TRP A 93 0.24 -0.97 -15.73
C TRP A 93 0.28 0.45 -16.30
N LEU A 94 0.58 1.46 -15.46
CA LEU A 94 0.66 2.86 -15.90
C LEU A 94 1.74 3.08 -16.96
N GLN A 95 2.91 2.47 -16.79
CA GLN A 95 4.02 2.58 -17.76
C GLN A 95 3.65 1.96 -19.10
N GLU A 96 3.02 0.79 -19.10
CA GLU A 96 2.61 0.12 -20.33
C GLU A 96 1.50 0.90 -21.05
N HIS A 97 0.52 1.42 -20.30
CA HIS A 97 -0.56 2.20 -20.89
C HIS A 97 -0.08 3.53 -21.48
N GLN A 98 0.90 4.19 -20.84
CA GLN A 98 1.57 5.37 -21.40
C GLN A 98 2.30 5.01 -22.70
N ARG A 99 3.07 3.90 -22.73
CA ARG A 99 3.78 3.45 -23.94
C ARG A 99 2.84 3.23 -25.12
N VAL A 100 1.72 2.54 -24.92
CA VAL A 100 0.73 2.27 -25.98
C VAL A 100 0.09 3.57 -26.48
N ARG A 101 -0.25 4.51 -25.59
CA ARG A 101 -0.81 5.82 -25.99
C ARG A 101 0.17 6.63 -26.83
N TYR A 102 1.44 6.72 -26.41
CA TYR A 102 2.47 7.45 -27.17
C TYR A 102 2.80 6.79 -28.51
N ALA A 103 2.77 5.45 -28.59
CA ALA A 103 2.96 4.74 -29.85
C ALA A 103 1.84 5.03 -30.85
N LYS A 104 0.58 5.07 -30.38
CA LYS A 104 -0.58 5.41 -31.24
C LYS A 104 -0.57 6.88 -31.70
N ALA A 105 -0.15 7.80 -30.84
CA ALA A 105 -0.08 9.23 -31.17
C ALA A 105 1.02 9.58 -32.20
N ARG A 106 1.98 8.69 -32.44
CA ARG A 106 3.10 8.88 -33.38
C ARG A 106 2.83 8.37 -34.80
N ILE A 107 1.71 7.70 -35.02
CA ILE A 107 1.33 7.09 -36.32
C ILE A 107 0.37 8.02 -37.09
N ILE A 108 0.11 9.22 -36.59
CA ILE A 108 -0.73 10.25 -37.23
C ILE A 108 0.14 11.41 -37.69
#